data_AF-A0A6J6DZY7-F1
#
_entry.id   AF-A0A6J6DZY7-F1
#
_cell.length_a   1.000
_cell.length_b   1.000
_cell.length_c   1.000
_cell.angle_alpha   90.00
_cell.angle_beta   90.00
_cell.angle_gamma   90.00
#
_symmetry.space_group_name_H-M   'P 1'
#
loop_
_entity.id
_entity.type
_entity.pdbx_description
1 polymer ?
#
loop_
_entity_poly.entity_id
_entity_poly.type
_entity_poly.pdbx_seq_one_letter_code
_entity_poly.pdbx_strand_id
1 'polypeptide(L)'
;MLGISSVDNVIRDASGLSRSNKISPSDISQLIYKSIKNPEITKSNRGETAKFMITPSLPIPADPWSVFTGLPTGYGLGTMKKRFDEEGSPGRGVVRAKTGSLNRVVTLAGTITTKDNVMLSFSILVNRVEQSQNVREAIDNLLNALAQCNCAQTP
;
A
#
# COMPACT_ATOMS: atom_id res chain seq x y z
N MET A 1 -21.35 1.94 -6.56
CA MET A 1 -20.26 2.92 -6.36
C MET A 1 -19.82 2.82 -4.89
N LEU A 2 -18.52 2.72 -4.57
CA LEU A 2 -17.98 2.33 -3.24
C LEU A 2 -18.29 3.28 -2.06
N GLY A 3 -19.16 4.29 -2.24
CA GLY A 3 -19.56 5.23 -1.19
C GLY A 3 -18.38 6.02 -0.60
N ILE A 4 -17.39 6.36 -1.42
CA ILE A 4 -16.24 7.17 -1.03
C ILE A 4 -16.56 8.61 -1.46
N SER A 5 -16.52 9.52 -0.49
CA SER A 5 -16.68 10.95 -0.76
C SER A 5 -15.55 11.41 -1.69
N SER A 6 -15.90 12.08 -2.78
CA SER A 6 -14.93 12.55 -3.79
C SER A 6 -15.01 14.07 -3.97
N VAL A 7 -15.57 14.76 -2.98
CA VAL A 7 -16.07 16.13 -3.12
C VAL A 7 -14.97 17.12 -3.53
N ASP A 8 -13.71 16.84 -3.18
CA ASP A 8 -12.54 17.69 -3.52
C ASP A 8 -11.48 16.99 -4.39
N ASN A 9 -11.74 15.75 -4.83
CA ASN A 9 -10.77 15.02 -5.65
C ASN A 9 -10.84 15.51 -7.10
N VAL A 10 -9.67 15.74 -7.69
CA VAL A 10 -9.51 16.09 -9.11
C VAL A 10 -8.72 14.97 -9.76
N ILE A 11 -9.34 14.27 -10.72
CA ILE A 11 -8.69 13.21 -11.50
C ILE A 11 -8.63 13.69 -12.95
N ARG A 12 -7.42 13.96 -13.44
CA ARG A 12 -7.13 14.39 -14.82
C ARG A 12 -6.53 13.28 -15.66
N ASP A 13 -5.82 12.36 -15.02
CA ASP A 13 -5.37 11.11 -15.64
C ASP A 13 -5.36 9.97 -14.62
N ALA A 14 -5.20 8.74 -15.11
CA ALA A 14 -5.12 7.55 -14.28
C ALA A 14 -3.67 7.15 -13.94
N SER A 15 -2.66 7.69 -14.65
CA SER A 15 -1.25 7.34 -14.43
C SER A 15 -0.63 8.06 -13.24
N GLY A 16 -1.20 9.21 -12.85
CA GLY A 16 -0.66 10.07 -11.81
C GLY A 16 0.37 11.09 -12.31
N LEU A 17 0.57 11.24 -13.62
CA LEU A 17 1.57 12.16 -14.19
C LEU A 17 1.10 13.62 -14.19
N SER A 18 -0.21 13.84 -14.31
CA SER A 18 -0.80 15.16 -14.23
C SER A 18 -0.62 15.76 -12.84
N ARG A 19 0.09 16.88 -12.77
CA ARG A 19 0.27 17.68 -11.54
C ARG A 19 -1.03 18.30 -11.02
N SER A 20 -2.09 18.24 -11.83
CA SER A 20 -3.42 18.72 -11.47
C SER A 20 -4.27 17.63 -10.81
N ASN A 21 -3.77 16.40 -10.72
CA ASN A 21 -4.41 15.37 -9.91
C ASN A 21 -4.35 15.78 -8.43
N LYS A 22 -5.50 15.73 -7.76
CA LYS A 22 -5.65 16.01 -6.34
C LYS A 22 -6.49 14.91 -5.73
N ILE A 23 -5.98 14.30 -4.68
CA ILE A 23 -6.68 13.25 -3.97
C ILE A 23 -6.34 13.31 -2.49
N SER A 24 -7.34 13.13 -1.63
CA SER A 24 -7.09 13.08 -0.19
C SER A 24 -6.44 11.75 0.23
N PRO A 25 -5.44 11.75 1.14
CA PRO A 25 -4.93 10.53 1.75
C PRO A 25 -6.01 9.68 2.43
N SER A 26 -7.03 10.33 3.02
CA SER A 26 -8.17 9.65 3.65
C SER A 26 -8.96 8.85 2.62
N ASP A 27 -9.18 9.42 1.44
CA ASP A 27 -10.02 8.82 0.41
C ASP A 27 -9.31 7.63 -0.22
N ILE A 28 -7.99 7.71 -0.41
CA ILE A 28 -7.17 6.56 -0.83
C ILE A 28 -7.23 5.46 0.22
N SER A 29 -7.05 5.79 1.51
CA SER A 29 -7.08 4.79 2.58
C SER A 29 -8.45 4.11 2.67
N GLN A 30 -9.54 4.88 2.57
CA GLN A 30 -10.89 4.35 2.51
C GLN A 30 -11.14 3.52 1.25
N LEU A 31 -10.62 3.93 0.10
CA LEU A 31 -10.69 3.17 -1.14
C LEU A 31 -10.02 1.81 -0.99
N ILE A 32 -8.79 1.79 -0.46
CA ILE A 32 -8.04 0.55 -0.19
C ILE A 32 -8.85 -0.34 0.73
N TYR A 33 -9.26 0.19 1.89
CA TYR A 33 -10.02 -0.57 2.90
C TYR A 33 -11.34 -1.13 2.36
N LYS A 34 -12.15 -0.29 1.70
CA LYS A 34 -13.46 -0.70 1.17
C LYS A 34 -13.33 -1.65 -0.01
N SER A 35 -12.31 -1.49 -0.86
CA SER A 35 -12.07 -2.41 -1.99
C SER A 35 -11.69 -3.80 -1.49
N ILE A 36 -10.90 -3.87 -0.42
CA ILE A 36 -10.53 -5.11 0.25
C ILE A 36 -11.75 -5.80 0.88
N LYS A 37 -12.64 -5.04 1.54
CA LYS A 37 -13.82 -5.58 2.22
C LYS A 37 -15.01 -5.85 1.29
N ASN A 38 -14.93 -5.52 0.00
CA ASN A 38 -16.06 -5.67 -0.93
C ASN A 38 -16.09 -7.07 -1.57
N PRO A 39 -17.08 -7.93 -1.22
CA PRO A 39 -17.14 -9.32 -1.69
C PRO A 39 -17.36 -9.45 -3.21
N GLU A 40 -17.97 -8.47 -3.89
CA GLU A 40 -18.18 -8.51 -5.34
C GLU A 40 -16.85 -8.31 -6.10
N ILE A 41 -15.99 -7.42 -5.59
CA ILE A 41 -14.63 -7.22 -6.12
C ILE A 41 -13.78 -8.47 -5.86
N THR A 42 -13.95 -9.13 -4.72
CA THR A 42 -13.23 -10.36 -4.39
C THR A 42 -13.63 -11.56 -5.27
N LYS A 43 -14.90 -11.67 -5.68
CA LYS A 43 -15.40 -12.77 -6.54
C LYS A 43 -14.92 -12.66 -7.99
N SER A 44 -14.96 -11.46 -8.59
CA SER A 44 -14.59 -11.22 -10.00
C SER A 44 -13.11 -11.47 -10.32
N ASN A 45 -12.30 -11.55 -9.28
CA ASN A 45 -10.84 -11.47 -9.33
C ASN A 45 -10.14 -12.84 -9.27
N ARG A 46 -10.92 -13.93 -9.26
CA ARG A 46 -10.43 -15.32 -9.28
C ARG A 46 -9.92 -15.80 -10.67
N GLY A 47 -9.89 -14.92 -11.68
CA GLY A 47 -9.80 -15.34 -13.09
C GLY A 47 -8.43 -15.38 -13.78
N GLU A 48 -7.50 -14.44 -13.55
CA GLU A 48 -6.32 -14.33 -14.46
C GLU A 48 -4.98 -13.96 -13.78
N THR A 49 -5.02 -13.29 -12.64
CA THR A 49 -3.83 -12.82 -11.90
C THR A 49 -3.01 -13.94 -11.27
N ALA A 50 -3.63 -15.10 -10.97
CA ALA A 50 -2.93 -16.26 -10.43
C ALA A 50 -1.81 -16.75 -11.35
N LYS A 51 -1.94 -16.50 -12.66
CA LYS A 51 -0.96 -16.88 -13.70
C LYS A 51 0.33 -16.04 -13.66
N PHE A 52 0.31 -14.90 -12.97
CA PHE A 52 1.44 -13.97 -12.84
C PHE A 52 2.04 -13.92 -11.42
N MET A 53 1.51 -14.69 -10.47
CA MET A 53 2.05 -14.77 -9.12
C MET A 53 3.19 -15.78 -9.06
N ILE A 54 4.40 -15.30 -8.73
CA ILE A 54 5.49 -16.18 -8.28
C ILE A 54 5.04 -16.79 -6.96
N THR A 55 4.91 -18.11 -6.88
CA THR A 55 4.62 -18.84 -5.64
C THR A 55 5.78 -18.63 -4.67
N PRO A 56 5.61 -17.89 -3.56
CA PRO A 56 6.66 -17.75 -2.57
C PRO A 56 6.74 -19.07 -1.80
N SER A 57 7.95 -19.56 -1.52
CA SER A 57 8.21 -20.79 -0.74
C SER A 57 7.89 -20.66 0.76
N LEU A 58 7.18 -19.62 1.16
CA LEU A 58 6.74 -19.36 2.54
C LEU A 58 5.21 -19.39 2.60
N PRO A 59 4.60 -19.98 3.63
CA PRO A 59 3.15 -20.00 3.79
C PRO A 59 2.66 -18.58 4.05
N ILE A 60 2.27 -17.88 2.99
CA ILE A 60 1.50 -16.65 3.07
C ILE A 60 0.06 -17.09 3.34
N PRO A 61 -0.58 -16.63 4.44
CA PRO A 61 -1.96 -16.98 4.72
C PRO A 61 -2.85 -16.73 3.49
N ALA A 62 -3.66 -17.73 3.17
CA ALA A 62 -4.55 -17.72 2.02
C ALA A 62 -5.67 -16.72 2.28
N ASP A 63 -5.51 -15.51 1.78
CA ASP A 63 -6.48 -14.43 1.98
C ASP A 63 -6.64 -13.64 0.66
N PRO A 64 -7.86 -13.21 0.31
CA PRO A 64 -8.40 -13.31 -1.05
C PRO A 64 -8.20 -12.02 -1.87
N TRP A 65 -7.06 -11.82 -2.54
CA TRP A 65 -6.72 -10.46 -2.98
C TRP A 65 -6.10 -10.30 -4.36
N SER A 66 -6.75 -10.59 -5.49
CA SER A 66 -6.02 -10.38 -6.75
C SER A 66 -5.70 -8.92 -7.14
N VAL A 67 -6.46 -7.93 -6.65
CA VAL A 67 -6.14 -6.50 -6.87
C VAL A 67 -5.05 -6.00 -5.90
N PHE A 68 -4.93 -6.61 -4.72
CA PHE A 68 -3.96 -6.20 -3.68
C PHE A 68 -2.76 -7.15 -3.54
N THR A 69 -2.81 -8.35 -4.12
CA THR A 69 -1.63 -9.16 -4.47
C THR A 69 -0.87 -8.55 -5.64
N GLY A 70 -1.49 -7.62 -6.39
CA GLY A 70 -0.82 -6.80 -7.39
C GLY A 70 0.03 -5.67 -6.77
N LEU A 71 -0.12 -5.37 -5.48
CA LEU A 71 0.75 -4.40 -4.82
C LEU A 71 2.12 -5.02 -4.54
N PRO A 72 3.22 -4.37 -4.96
CA PRO A 72 4.55 -4.81 -4.60
C PRO A 72 4.74 -4.93 -3.09
N THR A 73 5.26 -6.07 -2.65
CA THR A 73 5.63 -6.33 -1.26
C THR A 73 6.99 -5.68 -0.93
N GLY A 74 7.20 -5.24 0.32
CA GLY A 74 8.51 -4.87 0.84
C GLY A 74 9.53 -6.00 0.67
N TYR A 75 10.71 -5.68 0.14
CA TYR A 75 11.70 -6.64 -0.37
C TYR A 75 11.18 -7.57 -1.48
N GLY A 76 10.13 -7.16 -2.19
CA GLY A 76 9.55 -7.86 -3.32
C GLY A 76 10.12 -7.40 -4.65
N LEU A 77 9.25 -7.32 -5.66
CA LEU A 77 9.61 -6.87 -7.00
C LEU A 77 9.38 -5.35 -7.18
N GLY A 78 9.85 -4.83 -8.31
CA GLY A 78 9.62 -3.45 -8.71
C GLY A 78 10.20 -2.43 -7.73
N THR A 79 9.45 -1.36 -7.48
CA THR A 79 9.90 -0.21 -6.67
C THR A 79 10.04 -0.51 -5.17
N MET A 80 9.59 -1.67 -4.70
CA MET A 80 9.73 -2.09 -3.29
C MET A 80 10.93 -3.01 -3.07
N LYS A 81 11.67 -3.40 -4.12
CA LYS A 81 12.80 -4.34 -4.04
C LYS A 81 13.89 -3.93 -3.06
N LYS A 82 14.19 -2.62 -2.99
CA LYS A 82 15.21 -2.03 -2.11
C LYS A 82 14.63 -1.41 -0.84
N ARG A 83 13.37 -1.70 -0.52
CA ARG A 83 12.70 -1.17 0.67
C ARG A 83 12.45 -2.32 1.62
N PHE A 84 12.84 -2.16 2.87
CA PHE A 84 12.81 -3.23 3.87
C PHE A 84 13.70 -4.43 3.50
N ASP A 85 14.81 -4.18 2.79
CA ASP A 85 15.73 -5.20 2.27
C ASP A 85 16.76 -5.69 3.29
N GLU A 86 16.94 -4.94 4.39
CA GLU A 86 17.68 -5.38 5.57
C GLU A 86 17.08 -6.68 6.16
N GLU A 87 17.95 -7.58 6.59
CA GLU A 87 17.54 -8.79 7.27
C GLU A 87 16.88 -8.45 8.62
N GLY A 88 15.72 -9.04 8.90
CA GLY A 88 14.95 -8.74 10.11
C GLY A 88 14.15 -7.42 10.06
N SER A 89 14.16 -6.68 8.95
CA SER A 89 13.35 -5.45 8.82
C SER A 89 11.85 -5.75 9.06
N PRO A 90 11.18 -5.09 10.01
CA PRO A 90 9.81 -5.43 10.38
C PRO A 90 8.79 -5.30 9.26
N GLY A 91 8.97 -4.33 8.36
CA GLY A 91 8.08 -4.11 7.21
C GLY A 91 8.30 -5.09 6.05
N ARG A 92 9.36 -5.91 6.10
CA ARG A 92 9.69 -6.89 5.07
C ARG A 92 8.60 -7.95 4.96
N GLY A 93 8.12 -8.21 3.74
CA GLY A 93 7.08 -9.22 3.51
C GLY A 93 5.66 -8.84 3.96
N VAL A 94 5.51 -7.88 4.88
CA VAL A 94 4.20 -7.50 5.47
C VAL A 94 3.67 -6.15 4.98
N VAL A 95 4.54 -5.27 4.48
CA VAL A 95 4.12 -4.04 3.78
C VAL A 95 3.86 -4.37 2.31
N ARG A 96 2.68 -4.04 1.80
CA ARG A 96 2.31 -4.13 0.39
C ARG A 96 1.81 -2.78 -0.09
N ALA A 97 2.51 -2.16 -1.03
CA ALA A 97 2.23 -0.76 -1.36
C ALA A 97 2.57 -0.36 -2.79
N LYS A 98 1.81 0.60 -3.32
CA LYS A 98 2.15 1.30 -4.55
C LYS A 98 2.93 2.57 -4.24
N THR A 99 4.02 2.74 -4.96
CA THR A 99 4.84 3.96 -4.95
C THR A 99 4.29 4.99 -5.95
N GLY A 100 4.39 6.26 -5.58
CA GLY A 100 4.31 7.38 -6.51
C GLY A 100 5.48 8.33 -6.29
N SER A 101 6.06 8.82 -7.36
CA SER A 101 7.19 9.74 -7.30
C SER A 101 7.14 10.68 -8.49
N LEU A 102 7.04 11.97 -8.20
CA LEU A 102 7.22 13.05 -9.15
C LEU A 102 8.24 14.03 -8.58
N ASN A 103 8.62 15.05 -9.36
CA ASN A 103 9.46 16.12 -8.86
C ASN A 103 8.83 16.74 -7.60
N ARG A 104 9.57 16.72 -6.48
CA ARG A 104 9.15 17.23 -5.16
C ARG A 104 7.91 16.56 -4.56
N VAL A 105 7.53 15.36 -5.02
CA VAL A 105 6.40 14.59 -4.50
C VAL A 105 6.81 13.15 -4.25
N VAL A 106 6.58 12.67 -3.04
CA VAL A 106 6.81 11.28 -2.63
C VAL A 106 5.51 10.73 -2.05
N THR A 107 5.03 9.63 -2.60
CA THR A 107 3.82 8.96 -2.10
C THR A 107 4.03 7.46 -1.94
N LEU A 108 3.35 6.91 -0.94
CA LEU A 108 3.24 5.48 -0.71
C LEU A 108 1.87 5.16 -0.11
N ALA A 109 1.13 4.26 -0.74
CA ALA A 109 -0.18 3.85 -0.26
C ALA A 109 -0.37 2.35 -0.42
N GLY A 110 -1.03 1.72 0.54
CA GLY A 110 -1.17 0.27 0.56
C GLY A 110 -1.69 -0.27 1.87
N THR A 111 -1.25 -1.48 2.20
CA THR A 111 -1.57 -2.17 3.44
C THR A 111 -0.34 -2.64 4.17
N ILE A 112 -0.49 -2.82 5.48
CA ILE A 112 0.50 -3.40 6.36
C ILE A 112 -0.18 -4.40 7.29
N THR A 113 0.43 -5.57 7.47
CA THR A 113 0.04 -6.53 8.52
C THR A 113 0.93 -6.30 9.74
N THR A 114 0.31 -5.97 10.86
CA THR A 114 0.98 -5.76 12.16
C THR A 114 1.36 -7.09 12.82
N LYS A 115 2.18 -7.04 13.86
CA LYS A 115 2.71 -8.20 14.59
C LYS A 115 1.61 -9.09 15.16
N ASP A 116 0.49 -8.51 15.57
CA ASP A 116 -0.67 -9.22 16.10
C ASP A 116 -1.77 -9.46 15.06
N ASN A 117 -1.38 -9.51 13.78
CA ASN A 117 -2.23 -9.88 12.64
C ASN A 117 -3.38 -8.90 12.34
N VAL A 118 -3.30 -7.66 12.80
CA VAL A 118 -4.20 -6.60 12.33
C VAL A 118 -3.70 -6.06 10.99
N MET A 119 -4.57 -6.05 9.99
CA MET A 119 -4.29 -5.38 8.72
C MET A 119 -4.74 -3.91 8.80
N LEU A 120 -3.81 -3.00 8.52
CA LEU A 120 -4.07 -1.57 8.42
C LEU A 120 -3.96 -1.13 6.95
N SER A 121 -4.86 -0.27 6.50
CA SER A 121 -4.72 0.48 5.24
C SER A 121 -4.07 1.82 5.52
N PHE A 122 -3.14 2.24 4.66
CA PHE A 122 -2.46 3.52 4.81
C PHE A 122 -2.31 4.26 3.47
N SER A 123 -2.13 5.57 3.56
CA SER A 123 -1.82 6.44 2.44
C SER A 123 -0.99 7.62 2.94
N ILE A 124 0.23 7.75 2.44
CA ILE A 124 1.16 8.82 2.80
C ILE A 124 1.50 9.59 1.54
N LEU A 125 1.11 10.87 1.52
CA LEU A 125 1.35 11.79 0.41
C LEU A 125 2.15 12.98 0.94
N VAL A 126 3.40 13.11 0.49
CA VAL A 126 4.26 14.23 0.87
C VAL A 126 4.58 15.06 -0.36
N ASN A 127 4.15 16.32 -0.33
CA ASN A 127 4.39 17.31 -1.38
C ASN A 127 5.49 18.29 -0.97
N ARG A 128 6.03 19.04 -1.94
CA ARG A 128 7.06 20.06 -1.73
C ARG A 128 8.33 19.51 -1.06
N VAL A 129 8.68 18.27 -1.40
CA VAL A 129 9.85 17.57 -0.87
C VAL A 129 11.13 18.12 -1.50
N GLU A 130 12.09 18.54 -0.66
CA GLU A 130 13.43 18.93 -1.11
C GLU A 130 14.32 17.70 -1.33
N GLN A 131 14.38 16.80 -0.36
CA GLN A 131 15.20 15.58 -0.38
C GLN A 131 14.32 14.34 -0.33
N SER A 132 14.03 13.78 -1.50
CA SER A 132 13.11 12.65 -1.64
C SER A 132 13.56 11.37 -0.94
N GLN A 133 14.87 11.19 -0.71
CA GLN A 133 15.36 9.99 0.00
C GLN A 133 15.03 10.04 1.49
N ASN A 134 15.31 11.16 2.16
CA ASN A 134 15.01 11.32 3.59
C ASN A 134 13.52 11.08 3.89
N VAL A 135 12.63 11.52 2.98
CA VAL A 135 11.20 11.29 3.12
C VAL A 135 10.84 9.81 2.91
N ARG A 136 11.46 9.12 1.96
CA ARG A 136 11.25 7.67 1.77
C ARG A 136 11.72 6.86 2.97
N GLU A 137 12.87 7.20 3.54
CA GLU A 137 13.42 6.58 4.75
C GLU A 137 12.51 6.84 5.97
N ALA A 138 12.04 8.08 6.15
CA ALA A 138 11.09 8.41 7.22
C ALA A 138 9.78 7.61 7.09
N ILE A 139 9.28 7.44 5.86
CA ILE A 139 8.10 6.61 5.59
C ILE A 139 8.39 5.14 5.93
N ASP A 140 9.55 4.61 5.56
CA ASP A 140 9.92 3.22 5.87
C ASP A 140 10.09 2.99 7.37
N ASN A 141 10.68 3.94 8.10
CA ASN A 141 10.79 3.87 9.56
C ASN A 141 9.42 3.88 10.24
N LEU A 142 8.50 4.73 9.78
CA LEU A 142 7.12 4.74 10.27
C LEU A 142 6.44 3.38 10.04
N LEU A 143 6.60 2.81 8.84
CA LEU A 143 5.98 1.52 8.52
C LEU A 143 6.62 0.36 9.29
N ASN A 144 7.93 0.40 9.56
CA ASN A 144 8.58 -0.56 10.44
C ASN A 144 8.02 -0.50 11.86
N ALA A 145 7.80 0.70 12.40
CA ALA A 145 7.18 0.87 13.71
C ALA A 145 5.74 0.33 13.74
N LEU A 146 4.95 0.60 12.70
CA LEU A 146 3.59 0.06 12.57
C LEU A 146 3.58 -1.46 12.44
N ALA A 147 4.53 -2.07 11.71
CA ALA A 147 4.64 -3.52 11.59
C ALA A 147 4.82 -4.21 12.94
N GLN A 148 5.48 -3.54 13.89
CA GLN A 148 5.72 -4.06 15.23
C GLN A 148 4.59 -3.77 16.22
N CYS A 149 3.58 -2.99 15.84
CA CYS A 149 2.45 -2.65 16.69
C CYS A 149 1.68 -3.90 17.15
N ASN A 150 1.27 -3.93 18.42
CA ASN A 150 0.22 -4.83 18.91
C ASN A 150 -1.12 -4.08 18.88
N CYS A 151 -1.61 -3.81 17.67
CA CYS A 151 -2.72 -2.90 17.43
C CYS A 151 -4.12 -3.55 17.66
N ALA A 152 -4.21 -4.87 17.87
CA ALA A 152 -5.42 -5.58 18.28
C ALA A 152 -5.71 -5.43 19.78
N GLN A 153 -4.67 -5.22 20.58
CA GLN A 153 -4.80 -4.98 22.01
C GLN A 153 -5.17 -3.51 22.20
N THR A 154 -6.47 -3.24 22.24
CA THR A 154 -6.95 -1.94 22.72
C THR A 154 -6.58 -1.85 24.22
N PRO A 155 -6.05 -0.71 24.71
CA PRO A 155 -5.75 -0.54 26.14
C PRO A 155 -7.00 -0.71 27.02
#